data_AF-A0A067TAC4-F1
#
_entry.id   AF-A0A067TAC4-F1
#
_cell.length_a   1.000
_cell.length_b   1.000
_cell.length_c   1.000
_cell.angle_alpha   90.00
_cell.angle_beta   90.00
_cell.angle_gamma   90.00
#
_symmetry.space_group_name_H-M   'P 1'
#
loop_
_entity.id
_entity.type
_entity.pdbx_description
1 polymer ?
#
loop_
_entity_poly.entity_id
_entity_poly.type
_entity_poly.pdbx_seq_one_letter_code
_entity_poly.pdbx_strand_id
1 'polypeptide(L)' 'WTPGHIEIEGNEEADREAKRAAQEGSSDQRDLPAPLRKKLPHSKSATRQNFVQKLKKAAKKEWATSPRFQRMEKFDKSLP' A
#
# COMPACT_ATOMS: atom_id res chain seq x y z
N TRP A 1 -26.14 10.10 -7.13
CA TRP A 1 -25.33 9.10 -6.40
C TRP A 1 -25.42 7.81 -7.18
N THR A 2 -24.29 7.25 -7.59
CA THR A 2 -24.22 5.98 -8.32
C THR A 2 -23.49 4.95 -7.46
N PRO A 3 -23.90 3.67 -7.50
CA PRO A 3 -23.22 2.60 -6.78
C PRO A 3 -21.80 2.40 -7.34
N GLY A 4 -20.83 2.24 -6.44
CA GLY A 4 -19.44 1.91 -6.80
C GLY A 4 -19.28 0.42 -7.15
N HIS A 5 -18.29 0.10 -7.99
CA HIS A 5 -18.02 -1.25 -8.52
C HIS A 5 -19.15 -1.87 -9.36
N ILE A 6 -20.09 -1.05 -9.82
CA ILE A 6 -20.93 -1.39 -10.96
C ILE A 6 -20.23 -0.76 -12.16
N GLU A 7 -20.06 -1.54 -13.23
CA GLU A 7 -19.35 -1.21 -14.49
C GLU A 7 -20.02 -0.07 -15.26
N ILE A 8 -20.28 1.05 -14.59
CA ILE A 8 -20.78 2.29 -15.15
C ILE A 8 -19.60 2.94 -15.83
N GLU A 9 -19.61 2.92 -17.15
CA GLU A 9 -18.52 3.39 -18.01
C GLU A 9 -17.93 4.74 -17.56
N GLY A 10 -18.78 5.74 -17.28
CA GLY A 10 -18.31 7.06 -16.82
C GLY A 10 -17.65 7.07 -15.43
N ASN A 11 -18.04 6.15 -14.54
CA ASN A 11 -17.37 6.01 -13.23
C ASN A 11 -16.00 5.35 -13.38
N GLU A 12 -15.90 4.33 -14.23
CA GLU A 12 -14.65 3.63 -14.51
C GLU A 12 -13.65 4.52 -15.27
N GLU A 13 -14.14 5.36 -16.18
CA GLU A 13 -13.31 6.36 -16.86
C GLU A 13 -12.79 7.42 -15.88
N ALA A 14 -13.67 7.95 -15.01
CA ALA A 14 -13.26 8.90 -13.97
C ALA A 14 -12.25 8.29 -12.99
N ASP A 15 -12.44 7.03 -12.55
CA ASP A 15 -11.49 6.34 -11.67
C ASP A 15 -10.14 6.09 -12.37
N ARG A 16 -10.15 5.78 -13.67
CA ARG A 16 -8.93 5.63 -14.46
C ARG A 16 -8.14 6.94 -14.53
N GLU A 17 -8.80 8.05 -14.83
CA GLU A 17 -8.15 9.37 -14.86
C GLU A 17 -7.68 9.80 -13.47
N ALA A 18 -8.43 9.49 -12.41
CA ALA A 18 -8.00 9.75 -11.04
C ALA A 18 -6.75 8.94 -10.67
N LYS A 19 -6.71 7.64 -11.01
CA LYS A 19 -5.51 6.78 -10.84
C LYS A 19 -4.32 7.30 -11.64
N ARG A 20 -4.56 7.77 -12.86
CA ARG A 20 -3.55 8.35 -13.74
C ARG A 20 -2.95 9.62 -13.12
N ALA A 21 -3.79 10.56 -12.70
CA ALA A 21 -3.36 11.79 -12.04
C ALA A 21 -2.57 11.50 -10.74
N ALA A 22 -2.95 10.46 -9.99
CA ALA A 22 -2.22 10.06 -8.80
C ALA A 22 -0.81 9.51 -9.09
N GLN A 23 -0.54 9.02 -10.31
CA GLN A 23 0.73 8.44 -10.72
C GLN A 23 1.62 9.40 -11.53
N GLU A 24 1.02 10.14 -12.48
CA GLU A 24 1.73 11.01 -13.43
C GLU A 24 2.09 12.38 -12.83
N GLY A 25 1.56 12.72 -11.64
CA GLY A 25 1.98 13.87 -10.86
C GLY A 25 0.86 14.85 -10.54
N SER A 26 1.17 15.81 -9.67
CA SER A 26 0.23 16.86 -9.25
C SER A 26 0.38 18.10 -10.15
N SER A 27 -0.65 18.94 -10.21
CA SER A 27 -0.53 20.30 -10.72
C SER A 27 0.49 21.11 -9.91
N ASP A 28 0.94 22.23 -10.49
CA ASP A 28 1.84 23.16 -9.84
C ASP A 28 1.27 23.63 -8.49
N GLN A 29 2.15 23.84 -7.50
CA GLN A 29 1.73 24.21 -6.14
C GLN A 29 0.88 25.48 -6.08
N ARG A 30 1.01 26.39 -7.05
CA ARG A 30 0.22 27.63 -7.12
C ARG A 30 -1.25 27.36 -7.45
N ASP A 31 -1.48 26.31 -8.24
CA ASP A 31 -2.81 25.91 -8.71
C ASP A 31 -3.52 24.98 -7.72
N LEU A 32 -2.81 24.46 -6.74
CA LEU A 32 -3.40 23.66 -5.66
C LEU A 32 -4.21 24.53 -4.69
N PRO A 33 -5.29 23.99 -4.11
CA PRO A 33 -5.96 24.59 -2.95
C PRO A 33 -4.98 24.87 -1.81
N ALA A 34 -5.15 25.99 -1.10
CA ALA A 34 -4.22 26.45 -0.05
C ALA A 34 -3.79 25.36 0.97
N PRO A 35 -4.66 24.44 1.43
CA PRO A 35 -4.26 23.36 2.34
C PRO A 35 -3.28 22.35 1.73
N LEU A 36 -3.36 22.13 0.41
CA LEU A 36 -2.54 21.15 -0.33
C LEU A 36 -1.22 21.75 -0.84
N ARG A 37 -1.02 23.06 -0.70
CA ARG A 37 0.26 23.73 -1.05
C ARG A 37 1.38 23.39 -0.06
N LYS A 38 1.03 22.89 1.12
CA LYS A 38 1.99 22.47 2.15
C LYS A 38 2.19 20.96 2.07
N LYS A 39 3.36 20.50 2.53
CA LYS A 39 3.62 19.07 2.65
C LYS A 39 2.60 18.42 3.59
N LEU A 40 1.88 17.43 3.07
CA LEU A 40 0.92 16.66 3.85
C LEU A 40 1.65 15.81 4.91
N PRO A 41 1.05 15.63 6.10
CA PRO A 41 1.59 14.73 7.10
C PRO A 41 1.54 13.28 6.58
N HIS A 42 2.44 12.45 7.08
CA HIS A 42 2.43 11.03 6.77
C HIS A 42 1.14 10.38 7.27
N SER A 43 0.52 9.54 6.43
CA SER A 43 -0.61 8.73 6.85
C SER A 43 -0.20 7.76 7.96
N LYS A 44 -0.90 7.83 9.11
CA LYS A 44 -0.64 6.96 10.26
C LYS A 44 -0.77 5.47 9.90
N SER A 45 -1.75 5.12 9.08
CA SER A 45 -1.96 3.74 8.63
C SER A 45 -0.82 3.28 7.71
N ALA A 46 -0.42 4.11 6.75
CA ALA A 46 0.69 3.80 5.85
C ALA A 46 2.01 3.59 6.61
N THR A 47 2.31 4.46 7.59
CA THR A 47 3.49 4.31 8.44
C THR A 47 3.47 3.01 9.24
N ARG A 48 2.32 2.65 9.82
CA ARG A 48 2.15 1.38 10.54
C ARG A 48 2.31 0.17 9.62
N GLN A 49 1.71 0.21 8.44
CA GLN A 49 1.82 -0.87 7.46
C GLN A 49 3.28 -1.08 7.03
N ASN A 50 4.02 0.00 6.77
CA ASN A 50 5.44 -0.07 6.43
C ASN A 50 6.26 -0.71 7.58
N PHE A 51 6.02 -0.26 8.81
CA PHE A 51 6.68 -0.85 9.99
C PHE A 51 6.37 -2.35 10.15
N VAL A 52 5.11 -2.74 10.04
CA VAL A 52 4.69 -4.15 10.12
C VAL A 52 5.30 -4.97 8.98
N GLN A 53 5.39 -4.43 7.76
CA GLN A 53 6.06 -5.12 6.66
C GLN A 53 7.54 -5.37 6.95
N LYS A 54 8.24 -4.39 7.54
CA LYS A 54 9.64 -4.57 7.98
C LYS A 54 9.76 -5.66 9.04
N LEU A 55 8.87 -5.67 10.03
CA LEU A 55 8.83 -6.71 11.07
C LEU A 55 8.59 -8.09 10.47
N LYS A 56 7.64 -8.24 9.54
CA LYS A 56 7.37 -9.52 8.87
C LYS A 56 8.60 -10.04 8.12
N LYS A 57 9.33 -9.16 7.42
CA LYS A 57 10.58 -9.52 6.73
C LYS A 57 11.66 -9.99 7.71
N ALA A 58 11.83 -9.27 8.83
CA ALA A 58 12.78 -9.66 9.87
C ALA A 58 12.40 -10.99 10.51
N ALA A 59 11.14 -11.16 10.91
CA ALA A 59 10.62 -12.40 11.50
C ALA A 59 10.84 -13.61 10.59
N LYS A 60 10.60 -13.47 9.28
CA LYS A 60 10.88 -14.52 8.30
C LYS A 60 12.36 -14.90 8.25
N LYS A 61 13.25 -13.90 8.25
CA LYS A 61 14.71 -14.14 8.25
C LYS A 61 15.17 -14.86 9.52
N GLU A 62 14.70 -14.42 10.67
CA GLU A 62 15.01 -15.05 11.97
C GLU A 62 14.49 -16.48 12.02
N TRP A 63 13.25 -16.70 11.59
CA TRP A 63 12.65 -18.02 11.54
C TRP A 63 13.47 -18.98 10.68
N ALA A 64 13.82 -18.59 9.44
CA ALA A 64 14.62 -19.40 8.53
C ALA A 64 16.02 -19.76 9.08
N THR A 65 16.58 -18.92 9.96
CA THR A 65 17.89 -19.16 10.58
C THR A 65 17.79 -20.07 11.81
N SER A 66 16.59 -20.29 12.33
CA SER A 66 16.40 -21.07 13.55
C SER A 66 16.60 -22.59 13.30
N PRO A 67 17.17 -23.34 14.27
CA PRO A 67 17.25 -24.81 14.16
C PRO A 67 15.89 -25.50 14.03
N ARG A 68 14.81 -24.84 14.46
CA ARG A 68 13.44 -25.34 14.38
C ARG A 68 12.92 -25.32 12.95
N PHE A 69 13.35 -24.37 12.12
CA PHE A 69 12.97 -24.28 10.71
C PHE A 69 13.28 -25.57 9.95
N GLN A 70 14.50 -26.11 10.11
CA GLN A 70 14.92 -27.35 9.43
C GLN A 70 14.04 -28.56 9.74
N ARG A 71 13.43 -28.59 10.93
CA ARG A 71 12.47 -29.64 11.30
C ARG A 71 11.10 -29.36 10.71
N MET A 72 10.63 -28.12 10.85
CA MET A 72 9.29 -27.72 10.45
C MET A 72 9.08 -27.66 8.94
N GLU A 73 10.11 -27.28 8.15
CA GLU A 73 10.06 -27.23 6.69
C GLU A 73 9.66 -28.57 6.05
N LYS A 74 9.98 -29.68 6.72
CA LYS A 74 9.62 -31.03 6.26
C LYS A 74 8.13 -31.34 6.40
N PHE A 75 7.45 -30.70 7.36
CA PHE A 75 6.06 -30.99 7.71
C PHE A 75 5.09 -29.92 7.19
N ASP A 76 5.51 -28.67 7.18
CA ASP A 76 4.68 -27.54 6.76
C ASP A 76 5.48 -26.51 5.97
N LYS A 77 5.25 -26.49 4.66
CA LYS A 77 5.87 -25.56 3.71
C LYS A 77 5.21 -24.18 3.68
N SER A 78 4.07 -24.01 4.36
CA SER A 78 3.36 -22.73 4.43
C SER A 78 3.90 -21.79 5.52
N LEU A 79 4.78 -22.30 6.37
CA LEU A 79 5.43 -21.52 7.41
C LEU A 79 6.36 -20.45 6.80
N PRO A 80 6.54 -19.30 7.48
CA PRO A 80 7.14 -18.09 6.91
C PRO A 80 8.52 -18.27 6.29
#